data_AF-A0A402CV70-F1
#
_entry.id   AF-A0A402CV70-F1
#
_cell.length_a   1.000
_cell.length_b   1.000
_cell.length_c   1.000
_cell.angle_alpha   90.00
_cell.angle_beta   90.00
_cell.angle_gamma   90.00
#
_symmetry.space_group_name_H-M   'P 1'
#
loop_
_entity.id
_entity.type
_entity.pdbx_description
1 polymer ?
#
loop_
_entity_poly.entity_id
_entity_poly.type
_entity_poly.pdbx_seq_one_letter_code
_entity_poly.pdbx_strand_id
1 'polypeptide(L)'
;MNALFHAPFFDISMKAFFVALCVGLPSALVAAPADAAPIVIDIGALNIPAGGDATPYVNKILMNADRGKSYKIVFPQRTYDFYPDKAFEKFAFISNNNSGLRRTAFPIIGLKNIQIEGNGSLFLFHGKMIPFLIEDSTNVSLTNFQIDWADPLHFEATVIASDPERHTFDVKVLDEVKYSIRNHTLTYHGYEWDQALQYSYFFDSQTKRPLYDIGRYAVDRDAQVEELSPGVLRVSGAGNRALPVGAVWIDYTGRDVPGIRVLRCADVTIEDVTLRHALGMGLIAERTKNITLNRYNVTLPPGSKRLVTLTADATHFVNCKGKLEIENGVFENMLDDAANIHGIYEEVVDYLGDRVIGVRLKHIEQNGFTFAEPGDRIGFIDSQTMMPVMSARVVHITPVNSKYTLIEFDKKIKGNLPAKAAVENLTWSVDSATIKNCTVRQNRARAILIQTTGKVVVENCYFSPTMDGIIIGGESDYWFESGPVNDVVIRHNVFEDFGTEGVSYALNIDPSIKDENLSAGFFHKNVVFENNTIKTFDTPIVHAKSIDGLTIQGNVVTKTNTHPGFSQDAAQYRVRSSQNVIIAGNRNTDGSEPTVK
;
A
#
# COMPACT_ATOMS: atom_id res chain seq x y z
N MET A 1 -57.03 22.34 -18.05
CA MET A 1 -56.90 22.11 -16.59
C MET A 1 -55.41 22.29 -16.28
N ASN A 2 -54.83 23.47 -16.12
CA ASN A 2 -55.00 24.55 -15.14
C ASN A 2 -55.17 24.10 -13.68
N ALA A 3 -54.05 24.07 -12.95
CA ALA A 3 -53.86 24.50 -11.55
C ALA A 3 -52.35 24.33 -11.22
N LEU A 4 -51.49 25.35 -11.34
CA LEU A 4 -51.21 26.40 -10.34
C LEU A 4 -51.04 25.86 -8.91
N PHE A 5 -49.77 25.74 -8.48
CA PHE A 5 -49.37 25.98 -7.10
C PHE A 5 -48.14 26.90 -7.09
N HIS A 6 -48.35 28.07 -6.48
CA HIS A 6 -47.36 29.09 -6.16
C HIS A 6 -46.97 28.95 -4.69
N ALA A 7 -45.70 29.26 -4.39
CA ALA A 7 -45.17 30.05 -3.26
C ALA A 7 -43.84 29.47 -2.72
N PRO A 8 -42.97 30.29 -2.09
CA PRO A 8 -42.50 31.59 -2.52
C PRO A 8 -40.96 31.72 -2.48
N PHE A 9 -40.45 32.68 -3.24
CA PHE A 9 -39.07 33.16 -3.21
C PHE A 9 -38.74 33.82 -1.85
N PHE A 10 -37.59 33.49 -1.28
CA PHE A 10 -36.94 34.31 -0.26
C PHE A 10 -35.95 35.25 -0.94
N ASP A 11 -36.31 36.53 -0.95
CA ASP A 11 -35.47 37.67 -1.30
C ASP A 11 -34.90 38.23 0.01
N ILE A 12 -33.59 38.16 0.21
CA ILE A 12 -32.90 38.93 1.26
C ILE A 12 -31.79 39.72 0.62
N SER A 13 -32.01 41.03 0.66
CA SER A 13 -31.23 42.11 0.09
C SER A 13 -29.74 42.07 0.47
N MET A 14 -28.93 42.21 -0.56
CA MET A 14 -27.53 42.58 -0.53
C MET A 14 -27.39 44.04 -0.08
N LYS A 15 -26.70 44.29 1.05
CA LYS A 15 -26.09 45.60 1.35
C LYS A 15 -24.64 45.38 1.79
N ALA A 16 -23.73 45.81 0.92
CA ALA A 16 -22.31 45.94 1.20
C ALA A 16 -22.06 47.11 2.16
N PHE A 17 -21.13 46.92 3.10
CA PHE A 17 -20.30 48.01 3.62
C PHE A 17 -18.93 47.45 4.01
N PHE A 18 -17.91 47.88 3.25
CA PHE A 18 -16.49 47.79 3.58
C PHE A 18 -16.14 49.03 4.41
N VAL A 19 -15.59 48.87 5.61
CA VAL A 19 -14.62 49.82 6.19
C VAL A 19 -13.60 49.00 6.98
N ALA A 20 -12.36 49.06 6.50
CA ALA A 20 -11.18 48.57 7.20
C ALA A 20 -10.83 49.51 8.37
N LEU A 21 -10.55 48.95 9.55
CA LEU A 21 -9.73 49.61 10.56
C LEU A 21 -8.67 48.61 11.02
N CYS A 22 -7.47 48.73 10.45
CA CYS A 22 -6.27 48.10 10.97
C CYS A 22 -5.84 48.86 12.23
N VAL A 23 -6.05 48.28 13.40
CA VAL A 23 -5.35 48.68 14.63
C VAL A 23 -4.56 47.47 15.09
N GLY A 24 -3.23 47.57 15.02
CA GLY A 24 -2.30 46.56 15.49
C GLY A 24 -2.46 46.36 16.99
N LEU A 25 -2.91 45.17 17.38
CA LEU A 25 -2.83 44.67 18.75
C LEU A 25 -1.60 43.75 18.84
N PRO A 26 -0.79 43.87 19.90
CA PRO A 26 0.38 43.03 20.08
C PRO A 26 -0.06 41.56 20.19
N SER A 27 0.67 40.71 19.48
CA SER A 27 0.57 39.25 19.46
C SER A 27 0.74 38.69 20.87
N ALA A 28 -0.34 38.65 21.65
CA ALA A 28 -0.41 37.77 22.79
C ALA A 28 -0.34 36.35 22.24
N LEU A 29 0.72 35.61 22.60
CA LEU A 29 0.71 34.15 22.54
C LEU A 29 -0.54 33.70 23.29
N VAL A 30 -1.60 33.39 22.56
CA VAL A 30 -2.68 32.57 23.09
C VAL A 30 -2.05 31.20 23.22
N ALA A 31 -1.60 30.88 24.44
CA ALA A 31 -1.30 29.51 24.80
C ALA A 31 -2.50 28.68 24.36
N ALA A 32 -2.26 27.63 23.57
CA ALA A 32 -3.29 26.64 23.27
C ALA A 32 -3.95 26.24 24.59
N PRO A 33 -5.29 26.22 24.68
CA PRO A 33 -5.95 25.77 25.90
C PRO A 33 -5.37 24.40 26.25
N ALA A 34 -4.97 24.22 27.51
CA ALA A 34 -4.54 22.91 28.00
C ALA A 34 -5.64 21.90 27.63
N ASP A 35 -5.32 20.93 26.78
CA ASP A 35 -6.30 19.94 26.33
C ASP A 35 -6.94 19.31 27.56
N ALA A 36 -8.28 19.39 27.64
CA ALA A 36 -9.02 18.72 28.69
C ALA A 36 -8.64 17.23 28.68
N ALA A 37 -8.48 16.63 29.87
CA ALA A 37 -8.16 15.22 29.98
C ALA A 37 -9.14 14.37 29.14
N PRO A 38 -8.63 13.35 28.41
CA PRO A 38 -9.47 12.57 27.52
C PRO A 38 -10.58 11.86 28.30
N ILE A 39 -11.76 11.75 27.68
CA ILE A 39 -12.82 10.88 28.18
C ILE A 39 -12.33 9.44 28.02
N VAL A 40 -12.11 8.76 29.13
CA VAL A 40 -11.70 7.36 29.15
C VAL A 40 -12.93 6.46 29.10
N ILE A 41 -12.96 5.56 28.12
CA ILE A 41 -14.02 4.57 27.93
C ILE A 41 -13.38 3.18 28.05
N ASP A 42 -13.72 2.45 29.11
CA ASP A 42 -13.28 1.08 29.33
C ASP A 42 -14.30 0.10 28.71
N ILE A 43 -13.88 -0.61 27.67
CA ILE A 43 -14.72 -1.61 26.98
C ILE A 43 -15.01 -2.82 27.89
N GLY A 44 -14.16 -3.11 28.88
CA GLY A 44 -14.39 -4.17 29.85
C GLY A 44 -15.64 -3.94 30.70
N ALA A 45 -15.99 -2.68 30.96
CA ALA A 45 -17.18 -2.31 31.74
C ALA A 45 -18.51 -2.61 31.01
N LEU A 46 -18.46 -2.93 29.71
CA LEU A 46 -19.65 -3.22 28.90
C LEU A 46 -20.14 -4.67 29.03
N ASN A 47 -19.43 -5.53 29.77
CA ASN A 47 -19.80 -6.93 30.04
C ASN A 47 -20.13 -7.75 28.77
N ILE A 48 -19.41 -7.50 27.66
CA ILE A 48 -19.54 -8.28 26.43
C ILE A 48 -19.04 -9.71 26.71
N PRO A 49 -19.87 -10.75 26.50
CA PRO A 49 -19.47 -12.13 26.78
C PRO A 49 -18.31 -12.57 25.87
N ALA A 50 -17.57 -13.61 26.27
CA ALA A 50 -16.56 -14.23 25.42
C ALA A 50 -17.21 -14.79 24.14
N GLY A 51 -16.61 -14.55 22.97
CA GLY A 51 -17.23 -14.83 21.66
C GLY A 51 -18.40 -13.91 21.29
N GLY A 52 -18.73 -12.94 22.16
CA GLY A 52 -19.80 -11.97 21.92
C GLY A 52 -19.35 -10.86 20.98
N ASP A 53 -20.25 -10.48 20.07
CA ASP A 53 -20.04 -9.42 19.10
C ASP A 53 -19.82 -8.04 19.75
N ALA A 54 -18.60 -7.54 19.67
CA ALA A 54 -18.19 -6.24 20.19
C ALA A 54 -18.53 -5.07 19.24
N THR A 55 -18.78 -5.36 17.96
CA THR A 55 -19.06 -4.36 16.92
C THR A 55 -20.11 -3.31 17.29
N PRO A 56 -21.33 -3.67 17.74
CA PRO A 56 -22.37 -2.66 18.02
C PRO A 56 -22.00 -1.70 19.16
N TYR A 57 -21.20 -2.16 20.12
CA TYR A 57 -20.77 -1.33 21.25
C TYR A 57 -19.73 -0.29 20.81
N VAL A 58 -18.72 -0.74 20.07
CA VAL A 58 -17.65 0.12 19.56
C VAL A 58 -18.21 1.13 18.56
N ASN A 59 -19.06 0.69 17.62
CA ASN A 59 -19.73 1.59 16.68
C ASN A 59 -20.57 2.64 17.41
N LYS A 60 -21.36 2.23 18.40
CA LYS A 60 -22.18 3.18 19.18
C LYS A 60 -21.33 4.23 19.88
N ILE A 61 -20.18 3.85 20.43
CA ILE A 61 -19.25 4.79 21.09
C ILE A 61 -18.69 5.79 20.06
N LEU A 62 -18.11 5.29 18.97
CA LEU A 62 -17.42 6.13 17.98
C LEU A 62 -18.38 7.04 17.21
N MET A 63 -19.55 6.53 16.84
CA MET A 63 -20.54 7.31 16.08
C MET A 63 -21.12 8.44 16.93
N ASN A 64 -21.37 8.21 18.23
CA ASN A 64 -21.95 9.20 19.14
C ASN A 64 -20.92 10.08 19.87
N ALA A 65 -19.62 9.88 19.62
CA ALA A 65 -18.57 10.71 20.22
C ALA A 65 -18.70 12.18 19.79
N ASP A 66 -18.56 13.10 20.73
CA ASP A 66 -18.58 14.54 20.47
C ASP A 66 -17.28 14.93 19.76
N ARG A 67 -17.38 15.47 18.54
CA ARG A 67 -16.21 15.82 17.70
C ARG A 67 -15.34 16.93 18.29
N GLY A 68 -15.83 17.64 19.31
CA GLY A 68 -15.07 18.64 20.05
C GLY A 68 -14.30 18.11 21.25
N LYS A 69 -14.33 16.80 21.55
CA LYS A 69 -13.72 16.21 22.74
C LYS A 69 -12.65 15.16 22.42
N SER A 70 -11.72 14.99 23.36
CA SER A 70 -10.67 13.98 23.32
C SER A 70 -11.13 12.67 23.96
N TYR A 71 -10.72 11.53 23.41
CA TYR A 71 -11.14 10.20 23.86
C TYR A 71 -9.97 9.22 23.99
N LYS A 72 -10.03 8.36 25.02
CA LYS A 72 -9.19 7.17 25.13
C LYS A 72 -10.09 5.95 25.33
N ILE A 73 -10.19 5.10 24.32
CA ILE A 73 -10.96 3.84 24.36
C ILE A 73 -9.99 2.72 24.72
N VAL A 74 -10.24 2.06 25.85
CA VAL A 74 -9.36 1.05 26.43
C VAL A 74 -10.03 -0.31 26.32
N PHE A 75 -9.32 -1.27 25.73
CA PHE A 75 -9.69 -2.68 25.68
C PHE A 75 -8.82 -3.44 26.68
N PRO A 76 -9.36 -3.95 27.79
CA PRO A 76 -8.64 -4.88 28.66
C PRO A 76 -8.22 -6.13 27.90
N GLN A 77 -7.04 -6.68 28.21
CA GLN A 77 -6.43 -7.78 27.48
C GLN A 77 -7.35 -9.00 27.37
N ARG A 78 -7.86 -9.28 26.17
CA ARG A 78 -8.51 -10.56 25.78
C ARG A 78 -8.72 -10.61 24.27
N THR A 79 -9.38 -11.66 23.78
CA THR A 79 -9.95 -11.69 22.43
C THR A 79 -11.29 -10.96 22.39
N TYR A 80 -11.47 -10.08 21.40
CA TYR A 80 -12.73 -9.41 21.08
C TYR A 80 -13.16 -9.81 19.67
N ASP A 81 -14.35 -10.37 19.55
CA ASP A 81 -14.93 -10.80 18.28
C ASP A 81 -15.75 -9.67 17.65
N PHE A 82 -15.54 -9.44 16.36
CA PHE A 82 -16.24 -8.43 15.58
C PHE A 82 -16.94 -9.07 14.38
N TYR A 83 -18.25 -8.88 14.31
CA TYR A 83 -19.08 -9.40 13.21
C TYR A 83 -19.62 -8.27 12.32
N PRO A 84 -19.87 -8.55 11.03
CA PRO A 84 -20.33 -7.55 10.06
C PRO A 84 -21.81 -7.19 10.22
N ASP A 85 -22.64 -8.04 10.83
CA ASP A 85 -24.11 -7.92 10.90
C ASP A 85 -24.60 -6.58 11.47
N LYS A 86 -23.85 -6.02 12.41
CA LYS A 86 -24.15 -4.77 13.12
C LYS A 86 -23.07 -3.72 12.91
N ALA A 87 -22.23 -3.91 11.90
CA ALA A 87 -21.16 -3.00 11.54
C ALA A 87 -21.70 -1.73 10.87
N PHE A 88 -20.99 -0.62 11.04
CA PHE A 88 -21.26 0.58 10.24
C PHE A 88 -20.89 0.29 8.79
N GLU A 89 -21.81 0.55 7.86
CA GLU A 89 -21.63 0.32 6.43
C GLU A 89 -21.61 1.64 5.66
N LYS A 90 -20.64 1.80 4.76
CA LYS A 90 -20.62 2.88 3.77
C LYS A 90 -19.97 2.44 2.48
N PHE A 91 -20.29 3.13 1.39
CA PHE A 91 -19.47 3.01 0.18
C PHE A 91 -18.12 3.68 0.40
N ALA A 92 -17.04 3.00 0.04
CA ALA A 92 -15.68 3.48 0.17
C ALA A 92 -14.92 3.31 -1.15
N PHE A 93 -14.36 4.42 -1.65
CA PHE A 93 -13.30 4.41 -2.64
C PHE A 93 -11.96 4.25 -1.93
N ILE A 94 -11.21 3.20 -2.24
CA ILE A 94 -9.95 2.89 -1.55
C ILE A 94 -8.88 2.75 -2.63
N SER A 95 -7.92 3.69 -2.67
CA SER A 95 -6.85 3.64 -3.66
C SER A 95 -6.10 2.31 -3.60
N ASN A 96 -5.77 1.76 -4.78
CA ASN A 96 -4.99 0.54 -4.98
C ASN A 96 -5.64 -0.72 -4.32
N ASN A 97 -6.92 -0.61 -3.97
CA ASN A 97 -7.77 -1.67 -3.44
C ASN A 97 -9.11 -1.68 -4.18
N ASN A 98 -9.95 -2.69 -3.92
CA ASN A 98 -11.29 -2.73 -4.48
C ASN A 98 -12.18 -1.71 -3.76
N SER A 99 -12.84 -0.84 -4.53
CA SER A 99 -13.89 0.05 -4.02
C SER A 99 -15.23 -0.68 -3.88
N GLY A 100 -16.07 -0.29 -2.93
CA GLY A 100 -17.37 -0.93 -2.75
C GLY A 100 -18.07 -0.54 -1.44
N LEU A 101 -19.21 -1.18 -1.15
CA LEU A 101 -19.78 -1.14 0.20
C LEU A 101 -18.83 -1.87 1.16
N ARG A 102 -18.51 -1.22 2.27
CA ARG A 102 -17.58 -1.71 3.28
C ARG A 102 -18.21 -1.56 4.66
N ARG A 103 -18.05 -2.61 5.45
CA ARG A 103 -18.46 -2.70 6.85
C ARG A 103 -17.23 -2.52 7.74
N THR A 104 -17.38 -1.85 8.87
CA THR A 104 -16.28 -1.64 9.81
C THR A 104 -16.71 -1.71 11.27
N ALA A 105 -15.80 -2.18 12.13
CA ALA A 105 -15.96 -2.16 13.57
C ALA A 105 -15.53 -0.84 14.20
N PHE A 106 -14.57 -0.14 13.58
CA PHE A 106 -13.99 1.11 14.10
C PHE A 106 -14.13 2.26 13.08
N PRO A 107 -15.32 2.86 12.93
CA PRO A 107 -15.54 4.05 12.10
C PRO A 107 -15.07 5.32 12.84
N ILE A 108 -13.77 5.60 12.79
CA ILE A 108 -13.16 6.80 13.37
C ILE A 108 -13.30 7.93 12.34
N ILE A 109 -14.42 8.65 12.36
CA ILE A 109 -14.78 9.64 11.33
C ILE A 109 -14.98 11.02 11.94
N GLY A 110 -14.18 12.00 11.51
CA GLY A 110 -14.30 13.39 11.94
C GLY A 110 -13.85 13.67 13.37
N LEU A 111 -13.09 12.75 13.99
CA LEU A 111 -12.70 12.83 15.40
C LEU A 111 -11.33 13.51 15.56
N LYS A 112 -11.15 14.16 16.71
CA LYS A 112 -9.88 14.78 17.10
C LYS A 112 -9.41 14.18 18.42
N ASN A 113 -8.10 13.95 18.56
CA ASN A 113 -7.49 13.48 19.80
C ASN A 113 -8.12 12.16 20.30
N ILE A 114 -8.05 11.10 19.49
CA ILE A 114 -8.60 9.79 19.83
C ILE A 114 -7.50 8.74 19.95
N GLN A 115 -7.54 7.98 21.03
CA GLN A 115 -6.62 6.88 21.32
C GLN A 115 -7.40 5.56 21.46
N ILE A 116 -6.97 4.52 20.74
CA ILE A 116 -7.43 3.14 20.91
C ILE A 116 -6.28 2.37 21.57
N GLU A 117 -6.46 2.00 22.84
CA GLU A 117 -5.48 1.23 23.63
C GLU A 117 -5.97 -0.21 23.77
N GLY A 118 -5.19 -1.14 23.23
CA GLY A 118 -5.55 -2.55 23.15
C GLY A 118 -5.09 -3.41 24.33
N ASN A 119 -4.11 -2.96 25.12
CA ASN A 119 -3.49 -3.75 26.19
C ASN A 119 -3.07 -5.19 25.79
N GLY A 120 -2.60 -5.40 24.56
CA GLY A 120 -2.20 -6.71 24.04
C GLY A 120 -3.36 -7.61 23.61
N SER A 121 -4.57 -7.06 23.48
CA SER A 121 -5.77 -7.76 23.01
C SER A 121 -5.63 -8.29 21.58
N LEU A 122 -6.38 -9.35 21.27
CA LEU A 122 -6.62 -9.80 19.89
C LEU A 122 -7.99 -9.29 19.44
N PHE A 123 -8.03 -8.53 18.35
CA PHE A 123 -9.25 -8.18 17.65
C PHE A 123 -9.46 -9.20 16.53
N LEU A 124 -10.41 -10.11 16.74
CA LEU A 124 -10.72 -11.21 15.85
C LEU A 124 -11.94 -10.86 14.99
N PHE A 125 -11.74 -10.73 13.70
CA PHE A 125 -12.77 -10.33 12.74
C PHE A 125 -13.39 -11.55 12.07
N HIS A 126 -14.71 -11.49 11.89
CA HIS A 126 -15.48 -12.52 11.20
C HIS A 126 -15.98 -11.97 9.86
N GLY A 127 -15.84 -12.76 8.80
CA GLY A 127 -16.27 -12.37 7.46
C GLY A 127 -15.47 -11.21 6.84
N LYS A 128 -15.99 -10.66 5.74
CA LYS A 128 -15.38 -9.52 5.04
C LYS A 128 -15.79 -8.20 5.70
N MET A 129 -14.96 -7.67 6.58
CA MET A 129 -15.08 -6.32 7.14
C MET A 129 -13.71 -5.65 7.33
N ILE A 130 -13.66 -4.32 7.23
CA ILE A 130 -12.46 -3.51 7.49
C ILE A 130 -12.35 -3.26 9.00
N PRO A 131 -11.28 -3.68 9.67
CA PRO A 131 -11.08 -3.40 11.09
C PRO A 131 -11.19 -1.91 11.43
N PHE A 132 -10.30 -1.09 10.86
CA PHE A 132 -10.23 0.34 11.11
C PHE A 132 -10.49 1.16 9.84
N LEU A 133 -11.54 1.98 9.88
CA LEU A 133 -11.83 2.97 8.85
C LEU A 133 -11.72 4.36 9.50
N ILE A 134 -10.63 5.04 9.19
CA ILE A 134 -10.25 6.32 9.80
C ILE A 134 -10.34 7.40 8.73
N GLU A 135 -11.25 8.35 8.89
CA GLU A 135 -11.49 9.39 7.91
C GLU A 135 -11.62 10.77 8.56
N ASP A 136 -11.08 11.80 7.90
CA ASP A 136 -11.29 13.20 8.26
C ASP A 136 -10.94 13.51 9.73
N SER A 137 -9.96 12.80 10.29
CA SER A 137 -9.63 12.80 11.72
C SER A 137 -8.23 13.36 11.96
N THR A 138 -7.97 13.86 13.17
CA THR A 138 -6.67 14.45 13.53
C THR A 138 -6.20 13.97 14.89
N ASN A 139 -4.90 13.70 15.04
CA ASN A 139 -4.29 13.18 16.26
C ASN A 139 -4.95 11.86 16.69
N VAL A 140 -4.71 10.81 15.89
CA VAL A 140 -5.27 9.46 16.07
C VAL A 140 -4.15 8.52 16.50
N SER A 141 -4.34 7.78 17.60
CA SER A 141 -3.39 6.77 18.09
C SER A 141 -4.04 5.39 18.15
N LEU A 142 -3.37 4.39 17.58
CA LEU A 142 -3.70 2.97 17.70
C LEU A 142 -2.55 2.26 18.40
N THR A 143 -2.79 1.64 19.56
CA THR A 143 -1.70 1.16 20.40
C THR A 143 -1.97 -0.23 20.97
N ASN A 144 -0.97 -1.12 20.88
CA ASN A 144 -0.86 -2.37 21.65
C ASN A 144 -2.02 -3.36 21.44
N PHE A 145 -2.21 -3.85 20.21
CA PHE A 145 -3.16 -4.94 19.92
C PHE A 145 -2.76 -5.74 18.68
N GLN A 146 -3.48 -6.84 18.45
CA GLN A 146 -3.35 -7.66 17.26
C GLN A 146 -4.67 -7.67 16.48
N ILE A 147 -4.59 -7.78 15.16
CA ILE A 147 -5.74 -7.91 14.26
C ILE A 147 -5.59 -9.25 13.51
N ASP A 148 -6.62 -10.09 13.53
CA ASP A 148 -6.68 -11.34 12.76
C ASP A 148 -8.11 -11.67 12.32
N TRP A 149 -8.26 -12.67 11.45
CA TRP A 149 -9.53 -13.19 10.99
C TRP A 149 -9.75 -14.63 11.48
N ALA A 150 -11.00 -14.91 11.85
CA ALA A 150 -11.41 -16.24 12.31
C ALA A 150 -11.31 -17.30 11.22
N ASP A 151 -11.73 -16.94 10.00
CA ASP A 151 -11.56 -17.76 8.79
C ASP A 151 -10.52 -17.07 7.89
N PRO A 152 -9.48 -17.77 7.39
CA PRO A 152 -8.60 -17.22 6.37
C PRO A 152 -9.40 -16.74 5.16
N LEU A 153 -9.07 -15.55 4.67
CA LEU A 153 -9.71 -14.96 3.48
C LEU A 153 -9.04 -15.40 2.16
N HIS A 154 -8.12 -16.36 2.23
CA HIS A 154 -7.46 -17.02 1.10
C HIS A 154 -7.64 -18.55 1.24
N PHE A 155 -7.51 -19.25 0.12
CA PHE A 155 -7.39 -20.69 0.09
C PHE A 155 -5.93 -21.12 0.30
N GLU A 156 -5.71 -22.17 1.07
CA GLU A 156 -4.38 -22.71 1.35
C GLU A 156 -4.42 -24.25 1.40
N ALA A 157 -3.56 -24.90 0.61
CA ALA A 157 -3.45 -26.35 0.58
C ALA A 157 -2.04 -26.85 0.24
N THR A 158 -1.56 -27.87 0.94
CA THR A 158 -0.22 -28.45 0.71
C THR A 158 -0.29 -29.56 -0.35
N VAL A 159 0.57 -29.52 -1.36
CA VAL A 159 0.73 -30.57 -2.37
C VAL A 159 1.33 -31.81 -1.72
N ILE A 160 0.60 -32.93 -1.77
CA ILE A 160 0.99 -34.22 -1.18
C ILE A 160 1.35 -35.28 -2.23
N ALA A 161 0.90 -35.12 -3.48
CA ALA A 161 1.29 -35.94 -4.61
C ALA A 161 1.21 -35.13 -5.90
N SER A 162 2.02 -35.47 -6.91
CA SER A 162 1.94 -34.87 -8.24
C SER A 162 2.12 -35.95 -9.32
N ASP A 163 1.32 -35.87 -10.37
CA ASP A 163 1.36 -36.74 -11.56
C ASP A 163 1.57 -35.85 -12.80
N PRO A 164 2.83 -35.67 -13.24
CA PRO A 164 3.16 -34.85 -14.41
C PRO A 164 2.57 -35.38 -15.72
N GLU A 165 2.40 -36.70 -15.86
CA GLU A 165 1.90 -37.30 -17.10
C GLU A 165 0.41 -37.00 -17.31
N ARG A 166 -0.35 -36.95 -16.22
CA ARG A 166 -1.78 -36.62 -16.24
C ARG A 166 -2.07 -35.15 -16.01
N HIS A 167 -1.06 -34.32 -15.78
CA HIS A 167 -1.21 -32.92 -15.37
C HIS A 167 -2.13 -32.78 -14.15
N THR A 168 -1.94 -33.64 -13.15
CA THR A 168 -2.71 -33.61 -11.90
C THR A 168 -1.82 -33.53 -10.68
N PHE A 169 -2.39 -33.07 -9.57
CA PHE A 169 -1.75 -33.09 -8.26
C PHE A 169 -2.80 -33.22 -7.17
N ASP A 170 -2.41 -33.83 -6.06
CA ASP A 170 -3.26 -34.00 -4.89
C ASP A 170 -2.79 -33.03 -3.81
N VAL A 171 -3.73 -32.35 -3.15
CA VAL A 171 -3.47 -31.42 -2.06
C VAL A 171 -4.20 -31.79 -0.78
N LYS A 172 -3.58 -31.51 0.37
CA LYS A 172 -4.23 -31.49 1.69
C LYS A 172 -4.57 -30.04 2.03
N VAL A 173 -5.86 -29.75 2.12
CA VAL A 173 -6.37 -28.41 2.48
C VAL A 173 -6.02 -28.10 3.93
N LEU A 174 -5.64 -26.85 4.21
CA LEU A 174 -5.41 -26.35 5.56
C LEU A 174 -6.70 -26.49 6.40
N ASP A 175 -6.59 -27.01 7.62
CA ASP A 175 -7.75 -27.32 8.48
C ASP A 175 -8.67 -26.10 8.75
N GLU A 176 -8.13 -24.88 8.70
CA GLU A 176 -8.88 -23.63 8.89
C GLU A 176 -9.71 -23.23 7.65
N VAL A 177 -9.41 -23.77 6.47
CA VAL A 177 -10.05 -23.38 5.21
C VAL A 177 -11.32 -24.22 5.00
N LYS A 178 -12.46 -23.54 4.93
CA LYS A 178 -13.75 -24.15 4.58
C LYS A 178 -13.95 -24.07 3.07
N TYR A 179 -14.40 -25.16 2.47
CA TYR A 179 -14.61 -25.22 1.02
C TYR A 179 -15.79 -26.11 0.64
N SER A 180 -16.24 -25.96 -0.60
CA SER A 180 -17.23 -26.81 -1.23
C SER A 180 -16.84 -27.07 -2.68
N ILE A 181 -17.23 -28.24 -3.20
CA ILE A 181 -17.01 -28.62 -4.60
C ILE A 181 -18.38 -28.86 -5.22
N ARG A 182 -18.67 -28.15 -6.32
CA ARG A 182 -19.89 -28.34 -7.11
C ARG A 182 -19.52 -28.39 -8.58
N ASN A 183 -19.96 -29.42 -9.31
CA ASN A 183 -19.63 -29.63 -10.72
C ASN A 183 -18.12 -29.47 -11.00
N HIS A 184 -17.29 -30.13 -10.19
CA HIS A 184 -15.83 -30.06 -10.25
C HIS A 184 -15.20 -28.67 -10.04
N THR A 185 -15.98 -27.68 -9.61
CA THR A 185 -15.48 -26.33 -9.29
C THR A 185 -15.30 -26.21 -7.78
N LEU A 186 -14.09 -25.83 -7.35
CA LEU A 186 -13.77 -25.54 -5.96
C LEU A 186 -14.16 -24.09 -5.61
N THR A 187 -14.81 -23.93 -4.46
CA THR A 187 -15.13 -22.63 -3.87
C THR A 187 -14.79 -22.69 -2.39
N TYR A 188 -14.03 -21.72 -1.89
CA TYR A 188 -13.75 -21.56 -0.45
C TYR A 188 -14.65 -20.48 0.14
N HIS A 189 -14.92 -20.55 1.43
CA HIS A 189 -15.93 -19.70 2.06
C HIS A 189 -15.65 -19.47 3.55
N GLY A 190 -16.36 -18.51 4.12
CA GLY A 190 -16.34 -18.21 5.55
C GLY A 190 -17.62 -17.53 5.97
N TYR A 191 -17.59 -16.83 7.10
CA TYR A 191 -18.75 -16.11 7.63
C TYR A 191 -19.33 -15.07 6.64
N GLU A 192 -20.46 -15.39 6.00
CA GLU A 192 -21.16 -14.54 5.02
C GLU A 192 -20.36 -14.19 3.75
N TRP A 193 -19.44 -15.05 3.32
CA TRP A 193 -18.78 -14.90 2.02
C TRP A 193 -18.39 -16.25 1.43
N ASP A 194 -18.35 -16.31 0.10
CA ASP A 194 -17.77 -17.41 -0.66
C ASP A 194 -16.93 -16.86 -1.81
N GLN A 195 -16.09 -17.72 -2.38
CA GLN A 195 -15.11 -17.30 -3.34
C GLN A 195 -14.63 -18.46 -4.24
N ALA A 196 -14.75 -18.25 -5.55
CA ALA A 196 -14.14 -19.12 -6.55
C ALA A 196 -12.64 -18.85 -6.65
N LEU A 197 -11.87 -19.85 -7.09
CA LEU A 197 -10.44 -19.70 -7.37
C LEU A 197 -10.20 -18.59 -8.40
N GLN A 198 -9.15 -17.79 -8.22
CA GLN A 198 -8.83 -16.71 -9.16
C GLN A 198 -7.33 -16.54 -9.41
N TYR A 199 -6.54 -16.33 -8.36
CA TYR A 199 -5.10 -16.09 -8.48
C TYR A 199 -4.33 -17.09 -7.64
N SER A 200 -3.62 -17.99 -8.31
CA SER A 200 -2.81 -19.02 -7.68
C SER A 200 -1.37 -18.56 -7.47
N TYR A 201 -0.83 -18.89 -6.30
CA TYR A 201 0.55 -18.69 -5.90
C TYR A 201 1.05 -19.90 -5.11
N PHE A 202 2.37 -20.05 -4.98
CA PHE A 202 2.97 -21.25 -4.42
C PHE A 202 4.13 -20.93 -3.49
N PHE A 203 4.11 -21.54 -2.31
CA PHE A 203 5.12 -21.40 -1.29
C PHE A 203 5.82 -22.73 -1.03
N ASP A 204 7.05 -22.67 -0.53
CA ASP A 204 7.75 -23.77 0.09
C ASP A 204 7.34 -23.87 1.57
N SER A 205 6.85 -25.05 1.99
CA SER A 205 6.34 -25.25 3.36
C SER A 205 7.41 -25.16 4.45
N GLN A 206 8.69 -25.38 4.14
CA GLN A 206 9.77 -25.40 5.13
C GLN A 206 10.33 -24.00 5.36
N THR A 207 10.67 -23.32 4.28
CA THR A 207 11.24 -21.97 4.30
C THR A 207 10.17 -20.89 4.45
N LYS A 208 8.90 -21.24 4.22
CA LYS A 208 7.76 -20.31 4.17
C LYS A 208 7.94 -19.19 3.14
N ARG A 209 8.72 -19.42 2.09
CA ARG A 209 8.97 -18.45 1.01
C ARG A 209 8.17 -18.85 -0.23
N PRO A 210 7.82 -17.91 -1.12
CA PRO A 210 7.40 -18.28 -2.45
C PRO A 210 8.43 -19.19 -3.12
N LEU A 211 7.97 -20.12 -3.96
CA LEU A 211 8.87 -21.02 -4.67
C LEU A 211 9.85 -20.24 -5.56
N TYR A 212 11.07 -20.74 -5.68
CA TYR A 212 12.04 -20.21 -6.64
C TYR A 212 11.54 -20.41 -8.08
N ASP A 213 11.72 -19.40 -8.94
CA ASP A 213 11.29 -19.38 -10.34
C ASP A 213 9.80 -19.73 -10.48
N ILE A 214 8.99 -19.07 -9.64
CA ILE A 214 7.58 -19.42 -9.44
C ILE A 214 6.75 -19.33 -10.71
N GLY A 215 7.13 -18.46 -11.65
CA GLY A 215 6.43 -18.25 -12.93
C GLY A 215 6.35 -19.49 -13.82
N ARG A 216 7.06 -20.57 -13.46
CA ARG A 216 6.96 -21.88 -14.14
C ARG A 216 5.83 -22.75 -13.64
N TYR A 217 5.23 -22.43 -12.49
CA TYR A 217 4.14 -23.19 -11.91
C TYR A 217 2.81 -22.47 -12.14
N ALA A 218 1.78 -23.23 -12.45
CA ALA A 218 0.45 -22.69 -12.66
C ALA A 218 -0.62 -23.73 -12.34
N VAL A 219 -1.81 -23.24 -12.04
CA VAL A 219 -3.05 -24.01 -12.06
C VAL A 219 -3.91 -23.43 -13.18
N ASP A 220 -4.41 -24.29 -14.04
CA ASP A 220 -5.23 -23.91 -15.18
C ASP A 220 -6.53 -23.25 -14.70
N ARG A 221 -7.04 -22.29 -15.48
CA ARG A 221 -8.25 -21.54 -15.09
C ARG A 221 -9.50 -22.42 -15.02
N ASP A 222 -9.54 -23.48 -15.83
CA ASP A 222 -10.59 -24.48 -15.90
C ASP A 222 -10.23 -25.77 -15.15
N ALA A 223 -9.27 -25.70 -14.22
CA ALA A 223 -8.87 -26.83 -13.41
C ALA A 223 -10.08 -27.44 -12.68
N GLN A 224 -10.19 -28.76 -12.79
CA GLN A 224 -11.27 -29.54 -12.19
C GLN A 224 -10.79 -30.12 -10.85
N VAL A 225 -11.65 -30.05 -9.85
CA VAL A 225 -11.34 -30.51 -8.49
C VAL A 225 -12.28 -31.64 -8.09
N GLU A 226 -11.71 -32.73 -7.57
CA GLU A 226 -12.44 -33.85 -6.95
C GLU A 226 -11.93 -34.08 -5.52
N GLU A 227 -12.83 -34.43 -4.59
CA GLU A 227 -12.44 -34.80 -3.23
C GLU A 227 -12.21 -36.31 -3.15
N LEU A 228 -10.98 -36.73 -2.85
CA LEU A 228 -10.59 -38.13 -2.74
C LEU A 228 -10.92 -38.70 -1.35
N SER A 229 -10.78 -37.86 -0.33
CA SER A 229 -11.12 -38.13 1.07
C SER A 229 -11.23 -36.79 1.81
N PRO A 230 -11.78 -36.73 3.05
CA PRO A 230 -11.98 -35.47 3.76
C PRO A 230 -10.74 -34.57 3.81
N GLY A 231 -10.81 -33.40 3.16
CA GLY A 231 -9.73 -32.42 3.11
C GLY A 231 -8.60 -32.76 2.13
N VAL A 232 -8.73 -33.81 1.32
CA VAL A 232 -7.75 -34.21 0.30
C VAL A 232 -8.38 -34.11 -1.07
N LEU A 233 -7.86 -33.19 -1.88
CA LEU A 233 -8.41 -32.84 -3.18
C LEU A 233 -7.44 -33.24 -4.29
N ARG A 234 -7.94 -33.82 -5.37
CA ARG A 234 -7.20 -33.89 -6.64
C ARG A 234 -7.60 -32.73 -7.52
N VAL A 235 -6.59 -32.06 -8.05
CA VAL A 235 -6.72 -30.99 -9.04
C VAL A 235 -6.23 -31.53 -10.38
N SER A 236 -7.10 -31.48 -11.39
CA SER A 236 -6.78 -31.79 -12.79
C SER A 236 -6.67 -30.49 -13.56
N GLY A 237 -5.47 -30.15 -14.03
CA GLY A 237 -5.16 -28.83 -14.58
C GLY A 237 -3.91 -28.21 -13.96
N ALA A 238 -2.87 -29.02 -13.73
CA ALA A 238 -1.55 -28.49 -13.45
C ALA A 238 -0.98 -27.91 -14.75
N GLY A 239 -0.36 -26.73 -14.66
CA GLY A 239 0.39 -26.17 -15.79
C GLY A 239 1.52 -27.11 -16.26
N ASN A 240 2.28 -26.65 -17.26
CA ASN A 240 3.31 -27.48 -17.91
C ASN A 240 4.39 -28.03 -16.97
N ARG A 241 4.60 -27.42 -15.80
CA ARG A 241 5.51 -27.92 -14.78
C ARG A 241 4.73 -28.48 -13.59
N ALA A 242 5.03 -29.73 -13.26
CA ALA A 242 4.53 -30.38 -12.06
C ALA A 242 4.91 -29.61 -10.79
N LEU A 243 3.93 -29.41 -9.91
CA LEU A 243 4.13 -28.81 -8.60
C LEU A 243 4.90 -29.79 -7.69
N PRO A 244 5.96 -29.34 -6.99
CA PRO A 244 6.71 -30.23 -6.12
C PRO A 244 5.89 -30.62 -4.88
N VAL A 245 6.01 -31.88 -4.45
CA VAL A 245 5.44 -32.33 -3.17
C VAL A 245 6.03 -31.51 -2.02
N GLY A 246 5.18 -31.02 -1.14
CA GLY A 246 5.55 -30.08 -0.07
C GLY A 246 5.41 -28.60 -0.44
N ALA A 247 5.13 -28.27 -1.71
CA ALA A 247 4.67 -26.93 -2.06
C ALA A 247 3.30 -26.66 -1.44
N VAL A 248 3.00 -25.40 -1.16
CA VAL A 248 1.72 -24.96 -0.65
C VAL A 248 1.08 -24.03 -1.66
N TRP A 249 -0.06 -24.44 -2.17
CA TRP A 249 -0.89 -23.66 -3.06
C TRP A 249 -1.70 -22.66 -2.25
N ILE A 250 -1.52 -21.38 -2.58
CA ILE A 250 -2.31 -20.25 -2.12
C ILE A 250 -3.21 -19.81 -3.27
N ASP A 251 -4.51 -19.66 -3.03
CA ASP A 251 -5.38 -18.93 -3.96
C ASP A 251 -6.07 -17.76 -3.25
N TYR A 252 -6.10 -16.61 -3.92
CA TYR A 252 -6.67 -15.38 -3.39
C TYR A 252 -7.32 -14.55 -4.50
N THR A 253 -8.02 -13.49 -4.11
CA THR A 253 -8.84 -12.67 -5.00
C THR A 253 -9.10 -11.29 -4.43
N GLY A 254 -8.92 -10.29 -5.29
CA GLY A 254 -9.28 -8.92 -4.94
C GLY A 254 -8.52 -8.36 -3.75
N ARG A 255 -8.96 -7.17 -3.33
CA ARG A 255 -8.38 -6.35 -2.26
C ARG A 255 -9.51 -5.63 -1.53
N ASP A 256 -10.43 -6.40 -0.97
CA ASP A 256 -11.71 -5.88 -0.48
C ASP A 256 -11.66 -5.31 0.93
N VAL A 257 -10.83 -5.88 1.80
CA VAL A 257 -10.81 -5.57 3.23
C VAL A 257 -9.38 -5.32 3.72
N PRO A 258 -8.84 -4.11 3.47
CA PRO A 258 -7.57 -3.74 4.08
C PRO A 258 -7.69 -3.73 5.62
N GLY A 259 -6.57 -3.96 6.31
CA GLY A 259 -6.55 -4.00 7.78
C GLY A 259 -6.86 -2.64 8.41
N ILE A 260 -6.15 -1.60 7.96
CA ILE A 260 -6.32 -0.22 8.45
C ILE A 260 -6.38 0.71 7.25
N ARG A 261 -7.48 1.45 7.11
CA ARG A 261 -7.62 2.50 6.11
C ARG A 261 -7.63 3.87 6.77
N VAL A 262 -6.80 4.78 6.27
CA VAL A 262 -6.64 6.15 6.76
C VAL A 262 -6.81 7.11 5.60
N LEU A 263 -7.82 7.97 5.63
CA LEU A 263 -8.12 8.91 4.54
C LEU A 263 -8.31 10.33 5.07
N ARG A 264 -7.64 11.31 4.46
CA ARG A 264 -7.76 12.75 4.81
C ARG A 264 -7.54 13.02 6.30
N CYS A 265 -6.54 12.36 6.88
CA CYS A 265 -6.21 12.53 8.29
C CYS A 265 -4.97 13.40 8.50
N ALA A 266 -4.71 13.78 9.75
CA ALA A 266 -3.46 14.41 10.17
C ALA A 266 -2.97 13.85 11.50
N ASP A 267 -1.66 13.65 11.63
CA ASP A 267 -1.00 13.19 12.86
C ASP A 267 -1.55 11.83 13.33
N VAL A 268 -1.16 10.77 12.60
CA VAL A 268 -1.60 9.39 12.87
C VAL A 268 -0.42 8.58 13.40
N THR A 269 -0.60 7.99 14.58
CA THR A 269 0.40 7.14 15.24
C THR A 269 -0.14 5.74 15.40
N ILE A 270 0.64 4.74 14.99
CA ILE A 270 0.33 3.32 15.19
C ILE A 270 1.54 2.67 15.84
N GLU A 271 1.35 2.15 17.05
CA GLU A 271 2.44 1.64 17.88
C GLU A 271 2.09 0.28 18.49
N ASP A 272 3.02 -0.69 18.43
CA ASP A 272 2.80 -2.04 18.96
C ASP A 272 1.55 -2.74 18.42
N VAL A 273 1.28 -2.57 17.11
CA VAL A 273 0.15 -3.21 16.43
C VAL A 273 0.65 -4.32 15.53
N THR A 274 0.09 -5.52 15.67
CA THR A 274 0.41 -6.66 14.80
C THR A 274 -0.79 -7.08 13.96
N LEU A 275 -0.67 -6.96 12.65
CA LEU A 275 -1.64 -7.48 11.70
C LEU A 275 -1.24 -8.91 11.31
N ARG A 276 -2.17 -9.85 11.46
CA ARG A 276 -1.97 -11.28 11.17
C ARG A 276 -2.53 -11.70 9.83
N HIS A 277 -3.61 -11.06 9.40
CA HIS A 277 -4.29 -11.36 8.15
C HIS A 277 -4.90 -10.11 7.52
N ALA A 278 -5.09 -10.07 6.19
CA ALA A 278 -6.02 -9.17 5.49
C ALA A 278 -6.23 -9.63 4.04
N LEU A 279 -7.43 -9.42 3.49
CA LEU A 279 -7.70 -9.56 2.05
C LEU A 279 -7.55 -8.21 1.37
N GLY A 280 -6.31 -7.83 1.13
CA GLY A 280 -5.91 -6.52 0.65
C GLY A 280 -4.67 -6.05 1.39
N MET A 281 -4.52 -4.73 1.48
CA MET A 281 -3.36 -4.13 2.14
C MET A 281 -3.47 -4.15 3.66
N GLY A 282 -2.33 -4.17 4.34
CA GLY A 282 -2.30 -4.12 5.79
C GLY A 282 -2.69 -2.73 6.31
N LEU A 283 -2.04 -1.72 5.76
CA LEU A 283 -2.36 -0.32 5.97
C LEU A 283 -2.37 0.43 4.64
N ILE A 284 -3.45 1.17 4.37
CA ILE A 284 -3.56 2.09 3.23
C ILE A 284 -3.87 3.49 3.76
N ALA A 285 -2.97 4.43 3.48
CA ALA A 285 -3.11 5.83 3.85
C ALA A 285 -3.22 6.71 2.60
N GLU A 286 -4.25 7.54 2.56
CA GLU A 286 -4.64 8.35 1.41
C GLU A 286 -4.79 9.80 1.87
N ARG A 287 -4.19 10.77 1.17
CA ARG A 287 -4.35 12.21 1.48
C ARG A 287 -4.11 12.56 2.95
N THR A 288 -3.13 11.91 3.59
CA THR A 288 -2.90 12.02 5.03
C THR A 288 -1.58 12.74 5.32
N LYS A 289 -1.57 13.60 6.34
CA LYS A 289 -0.39 14.35 6.77
C LYS A 289 0.18 13.76 8.06
N ASN A 290 1.49 13.55 8.12
CA ASN A 290 2.21 13.04 9.31
C ASN A 290 1.72 11.66 9.78
N ILE A 291 2.52 10.63 9.50
CA ILE A 291 2.22 9.25 9.87
C ILE A 291 3.45 8.63 10.53
N THR A 292 3.26 8.05 11.70
CA THR A 292 4.31 7.34 12.45
C THR A 292 3.85 5.92 12.73
N LEU A 293 4.62 4.95 12.23
CA LEU A 293 4.46 3.52 12.48
C LEU A 293 5.68 3.05 13.28
N ASN A 294 5.48 2.62 14.52
CA ASN A 294 6.56 2.11 15.37
C ASN A 294 6.20 0.73 15.90
N ARG A 295 6.99 -0.30 15.56
CA ARG A 295 6.63 -1.70 15.86
C ARG A 295 5.23 -2.06 15.31
N TYR A 296 4.89 -1.50 14.14
CA TYR A 296 3.80 -2.00 13.31
C TYR A 296 4.30 -3.24 12.56
N ASN A 297 3.68 -4.38 12.84
CA ASN A 297 4.14 -5.68 12.35
C ASN A 297 3.08 -6.34 11.49
N VAL A 298 3.54 -7.02 10.44
CA VAL A 298 2.76 -7.95 9.62
C VAL A 298 3.45 -9.30 9.72
N THR A 299 2.91 -10.20 10.54
CA THR A 299 3.56 -11.49 10.86
C THR A 299 2.54 -12.60 11.04
N LEU A 300 2.92 -13.83 10.67
CA LEU A 300 2.05 -15.00 10.83
C LEU A 300 1.71 -15.22 12.32
N PRO A 301 0.50 -15.71 12.66
CA PRO A 301 0.19 -16.02 14.05
C PRO A 301 1.18 -17.07 14.62
N PRO A 302 1.67 -16.90 15.86
CA PRO A 302 2.62 -17.85 16.45
C PRO A 302 2.06 -19.28 16.45
N GLY A 303 2.84 -20.24 15.93
CA GLY A 303 2.42 -21.64 15.84
C GLY A 303 1.42 -21.94 14.73
N SER A 304 0.99 -20.95 13.96
CA SER A 304 0.08 -21.16 12.82
C SER A 304 0.77 -21.91 11.68
N LYS A 305 -0.04 -22.72 10.98
CA LYS A 305 0.34 -23.39 9.73
C LYS A 305 0.17 -22.50 8.50
N ARG A 306 -0.53 -21.35 8.62
CA ARG A 306 -0.68 -20.36 7.54
C ARG A 306 0.68 -19.97 6.98
N LEU A 307 0.72 -19.70 5.67
CA LEU A 307 1.92 -19.21 4.98
C LEU A 307 1.80 -17.79 4.43
N VAL A 308 0.60 -17.22 4.46
CA VAL A 308 0.34 -15.85 4.00
C VAL A 308 -0.24 -15.02 5.13
N THR A 309 0.26 -13.79 5.25
CA THR A 309 -0.30 -12.74 6.10
C THR A 309 -1.30 -11.90 5.31
N LEU A 310 -0.86 -11.20 4.26
CA LEU A 310 -1.72 -10.28 3.51
C LEU A 310 -1.75 -10.68 2.05
N THR A 311 -2.89 -10.47 1.39
CA THR A 311 -3.00 -10.71 -0.06
C THR A 311 -2.51 -9.53 -0.91
N ALA A 312 -2.05 -8.44 -0.29
CA ALA A 312 -1.40 -7.30 -0.93
C ALA A 312 -0.31 -6.69 -0.02
N ASP A 313 -0.02 -5.40 -0.17
CA ASP A 313 1.05 -4.68 0.51
C ASP A 313 0.89 -4.64 2.04
N ALA A 314 1.99 -4.58 2.80
CA ALA A 314 1.92 -4.32 4.23
C ALA A 314 1.53 -2.87 4.55
N THR A 315 2.13 -1.91 3.86
CA THR A 315 1.85 -0.48 4.02
C THR A 315 1.86 0.23 2.67
N HIS A 316 0.96 1.19 2.49
CA HIS A 316 0.79 1.86 1.21
C HIS A 316 0.32 3.31 1.42
N PHE A 317 0.97 4.28 0.78
CA PHE A 317 0.81 5.71 1.05
C PHE A 317 0.58 6.49 -0.26
N VAL A 318 -0.63 6.98 -0.46
CA VAL A 318 -1.09 7.64 -1.69
C VAL A 318 -1.36 9.12 -1.46
N ASN A 319 -0.61 9.98 -2.14
CA ASN A 319 -0.60 11.44 -1.97
C ASN A 319 -0.62 11.84 -0.48
N CYS A 320 0.22 11.21 0.35
CA CYS A 320 0.47 11.66 1.71
C CYS A 320 1.45 12.84 1.73
N LYS A 321 1.52 13.60 2.84
CA LYS A 321 2.46 14.73 3.00
C LYS A 321 3.02 14.85 4.41
N GLY A 322 3.94 15.77 4.62
CA GLY A 322 4.60 15.91 5.92
C GLY A 322 5.59 14.77 6.16
N LYS A 323 5.66 14.29 7.40
CA LYS A 323 6.58 13.22 7.79
C LYS A 323 5.95 11.83 7.65
N LEU A 324 6.70 10.87 7.16
CA LEU A 324 6.37 9.45 7.21
C LEU A 324 7.50 8.72 7.92
N GLU A 325 7.21 8.06 9.04
CA GLU A 325 8.18 7.34 9.83
C GLU A 325 7.72 5.88 9.98
N ILE A 326 8.54 4.94 9.53
CA ILE A 326 8.30 3.50 9.66
C ILE A 326 9.51 2.89 10.36
N GLU A 327 9.34 2.54 11.62
CA GLU A 327 10.45 2.10 12.47
C GLU A 327 10.16 0.78 13.18
N ASN A 328 11.20 -0.05 13.30
CA ASN A 328 11.22 -1.25 14.14
C ASN A 328 10.11 -2.27 13.78
N GLY A 329 9.66 -2.29 12.53
CA GLY A 329 8.61 -3.19 12.03
C GLY A 329 9.15 -4.49 11.44
N VAL A 330 8.36 -5.55 11.54
CA VAL A 330 8.58 -6.84 10.86
C VAL A 330 7.46 -7.05 9.85
N PHE A 331 7.81 -7.21 8.58
CA PHE A 331 6.89 -7.45 7.47
C PHE A 331 7.26 -8.77 6.80
N GLU A 332 6.42 -9.79 6.94
CA GLU A 332 6.67 -11.09 6.36
C GLU A 332 5.44 -11.70 5.70
N ASN A 333 5.68 -12.57 4.71
CA ASN A 333 4.68 -13.46 4.13
C ASN A 333 3.48 -12.78 3.45
N MET A 334 3.52 -11.48 3.21
CA MET A 334 2.52 -10.81 2.40
C MET A 334 2.75 -11.09 0.91
N LEU A 335 1.71 -10.89 0.12
CA LEU A 335 1.74 -11.12 -1.33
C LEU A 335 2.08 -9.86 -2.13
N ASP A 336 2.37 -8.72 -1.51
CA ASP A 336 2.96 -7.56 -2.20
C ASP A 336 3.99 -6.80 -1.33
N ASP A 337 4.31 -5.56 -1.68
CA ASP A 337 5.41 -4.82 -1.09
C ASP A 337 5.26 -4.55 0.43
N ALA A 338 6.36 -4.33 1.14
CA ALA A 338 6.27 -3.88 2.53
C ALA A 338 5.82 -2.41 2.64
N ALA A 339 6.30 -1.56 1.73
CA ALA A 339 5.93 -0.17 1.66
C ALA A 339 5.91 0.33 0.21
N ASN A 340 4.83 1.00 -0.20
CA ASN A 340 4.78 1.83 -1.41
C ASN A 340 4.42 3.28 -1.05
N ILE A 341 5.24 4.25 -1.47
CA ILE A 341 5.06 5.68 -1.19
C ILE A 341 4.98 6.43 -2.52
N HIS A 342 3.79 6.87 -2.92
CA HIS A 342 3.60 7.51 -4.22
C HIS A 342 2.51 8.59 -4.25
N GLY A 343 2.53 9.41 -5.29
CA GLY A 343 1.39 10.22 -5.71
C GLY A 343 0.60 9.54 -6.85
N ILE A 344 -0.46 10.17 -7.33
CA ILE A 344 -1.18 9.74 -8.54
C ILE A 344 -0.87 10.70 -9.71
N TYR A 345 -0.75 10.13 -10.91
CA TYR A 345 -0.91 10.87 -12.17
C TYR A 345 -2.36 10.78 -12.66
N GLU A 346 -2.92 11.88 -13.14
CA GLU A 346 -4.16 11.85 -13.94
C GLU A 346 -3.89 12.25 -15.39
N GLU A 347 -4.54 11.56 -16.33
CA GLU A 347 -4.43 11.86 -17.76
C GLU A 347 -5.25 13.11 -18.09
N VAL A 348 -4.65 14.10 -18.77
CA VAL A 348 -5.40 15.26 -19.30
C VAL A 348 -6.13 14.81 -20.57
N VAL A 349 -7.47 14.86 -20.55
CA VAL A 349 -8.31 14.38 -21.66
C VAL A 349 -9.11 15.49 -22.35
N ASP A 350 -9.34 16.63 -21.70
CA ASP A 350 -10.09 17.76 -22.26
C ASP A 350 -9.47 19.12 -21.95
N TYR A 351 -9.70 20.09 -22.84
CA TYR A 351 -9.37 21.50 -22.66
C TYR A 351 -10.64 22.35 -22.80
N LEU A 352 -11.16 22.82 -21.68
CA LEU A 352 -12.41 23.58 -21.61
C LEU A 352 -12.11 25.07 -21.42
N GLY A 353 -11.92 25.77 -22.53
CA GLY A 353 -11.45 27.16 -22.51
C GLY A 353 -9.94 27.25 -22.21
N ASP A 354 -9.51 28.39 -21.66
CA ASP A 354 -8.08 28.69 -21.51
C ASP A 354 -7.48 28.19 -20.18
N ARG A 355 -8.31 27.95 -19.15
CA ARG A 355 -7.87 27.69 -17.77
C ARG A 355 -8.47 26.43 -17.13
N VAL A 356 -9.39 25.75 -17.81
CA VAL A 356 -10.02 24.54 -17.28
C VAL A 356 -9.59 23.35 -18.12
N ILE A 357 -9.20 22.28 -17.45
CA ILE A 357 -8.93 20.98 -18.09
C ILE A 357 -9.88 19.93 -17.51
N GLY A 358 -10.15 18.89 -18.31
CA GLY A 358 -10.70 17.64 -17.82
C GLY A 358 -9.58 16.63 -17.64
N VAL A 359 -9.53 16.00 -16.47
CA VAL A 359 -8.55 14.97 -16.10
C VAL A 359 -9.25 13.67 -15.72
N ARG A 360 -8.55 12.55 -15.96
CA ARG A 360 -9.09 11.21 -15.73
C ARG A 360 -8.12 10.28 -15.02
N LEU A 361 -8.64 9.59 -14.00
CA LEU A 361 -8.00 8.46 -13.33
C LEU A 361 -7.97 7.23 -14.26
N LYS A 362 -6.82 6.57 -14.33
CA LYS A 362 -6.58 5.52 -15.34
C LYS A 362 -6.77 4.12 -14.78
N HIS A 363 -6.18 3.83 -13.62
CA HIS A 363 -6.33 2.53 -13.00
C HIS A 363 -7.67 2.43 -12.26
N ILE A 364 -8.36 1.28 -12.37
CA ILE A 364 -9.71 1.12 -11.79
C ILE A 364 -9.69 1.22 -10.26
N GLU A 365 -8.61 0.79 -9.63
CA GLU A 365 -8.42 0.87 -8.17
C GLU A 365 -8.08 2.28 -7.68
N GLN A 366 -7.91 3.26 -8.57
CA GLN A 366 -7.75 4.67 -8.19
C GLN A 366 -9.08 5.44 -8.28
N ASN A 367 -10.14 4.85 -8.81
CA ASN A 367 -11.41 5.54 -9.01
C ASN A 367 -11.93 6.14 -7.69
N GLY A 368 -12.45 7.36 -7.77
CA GLY A 368 -13.02 8.12 -6.66
C GLY A 368 -11.99 8.76 -5.74
N PHE A 369 -10.70 8.65 -6.07
CA PHE A 369 -9.63 9.34 -5.37
C PHE A 369 -9.79 10.86 -5.45
N THR A 370 -9.53 11.56 -4.34
CA THR A 370 -9.52 13.03 -4.30
C THR A 370 -8.15 13.54 -4.71
N PHE A 371 -7.95 13.76 -6.02
CA PHE A 371 -6.65 14.15 -6.56
C PHE A 371 -6.15 15.53 -6.10
N ALA A 372 -7.02 16.54 -6.05
CA ALA A 372 -6.65 17.90 -5.71
C ALA A 372 -7.78 18.65 -4.98
N GLU A 373 -7.44 19.80 -4.39
CA GLU A 373 -8.35 20.77 -3.76
C GLU A 373 -7.96 22.22 -4.14
N PRO A 374 -8.86 23.22 -4.02
CA PRO A 374 -8.51 24.62 -4.21
C PRO A 374 -7.27 25.03 -3.41
N GLY A 375 -6.32 25.70 -4.07
CA GLY A 375 -5.03 26.10 -3.51
C GLY A 375 -3.88 25.11 -3.74
N ASP A 376 -4.18 23.83 -4.05
CA ASP A 376 -3.15 22.85 -4.39
C ASP A 376 -2.36 23.30 -5.64
N ARG A 377 -1.05 23.11 -5.60
CA ARG A 377 -0.14 23.25 -6.72
C ARG A 377 -0.07 21.94 -7.51
N ILE A 378 -0.38 22.01 -8.80
CA ILE A 378 -0.38 20.88 -9.73
C ILE A 378 0.76 21.02 -10.72
N GLY A 379 1.51 19.94 -10.91
CA GLY A 379 2.53 19.81 -11.95
C GLY A 379 1.93 19.21 -13.21
N PHE A 380 2.36 19.69 -14.37
CA PHE A 380 2.01 19.15 -15.66
C PHE A 380 3.25 18.50 -16.26
N ILE A 381 3.11 17.28 -16.74
CA ILE A 381 4.20 16.51 -17.37
C ILE A 381 3.86 16.15 -18.82
N ASP A 382 4.89 15.93 -19.62
CA ASP A 382 4.78 15.19 -20.87
C ASP A 382 4.74 13.69 -20.55
N SER A 383 3.67 12.98 -20.90
CA SER A 383 3.55 11.55 -20.56
C SER A 383 4.40 10.62 -21.45
N GLN A 384 5.12 11.15 -22.44
CA GLN A 384 6.11 10.38 -23.19
C GLN A 384 7.48 10.40 -22.51
N THR A 385 7.94 11.59 -22.10
CA THR A 385 9.27 11.80 -21.50
C THR A 385 9.23 11.79 -19.96
N MET A 386 8.04 11.92 -19.37
CA MET A 386 7.78 12.13 -17.93
C MET A 386 8.39 13.40 -17.35
N MET A 387 8.84 14.33 -18.19
CA MET A 387 9.46 15.58 -17.75
C MET A 387 8.42 16.65 -17.40
N PRO A 388 8.69 17.47 -16.37
CA PRO A 388 7.81 18.58 -16.01
C PRO A 388 7.82 19.68 -17.08
N VAL A 389 6.64 20.17 -17.43
CA VAL A 389 6.41 21.22 -18.44
C VAL A 389 6.11 22.55 -17.76
N MET A 390 5.18 22.54 -16.82
CA MET A 390 4.78 23.71 -16.04
C MET A 390 4.08 23.29 -14.74
N SER A 391 3.78 24.26 -13.87
CA SER A 391 2.89 24.04 -12.71
C SER A 391 1.88 25.17 -12.60
N ALA A 392 0.72 24.93 -12.01
CA ALA A 392 -0.31 25.95 -11.75
C ALA A 392 -1.01 25.71 -10.40
N ARG A 393 -1.74 26.70 -9.89
CA ARG A 393 -2.55 26.52 -8.68
C ARG A 393 -4.00 26.30 -9.03
N VAL A 394 -4.63 25.36 -8.36
CA VAL A 394 -6.05 25.09 -8.46
C VAL A 394 -6.83 26.27 -7.89
N VAL A 395 -7.79 26.77 -8.67
CA VAL A 395 -8.79 27.76 -8.24
C VAL A 395 -10.09 27.05 -7.87
N HIS A 396 -10.54 26.13 -8.72
CA HIS A 396 -11.79 25.41 -8.52
C HIS A 396 -11.68 23.97 -9.04
N ILE A 397 -12.42 23.06 -8.41
CA ILE A 397 -12.51 21.67 -8.80
C ILE A 397 -13.97 21.28 -8.86
N THR A 398 -14.33 20.60 -9.95
CA THR A 398 -15.67 20.06 -10.15
C THR A 398 -15.53 18.56 -10.45
N PRO A 399 -15.67 17.69 -9.42
CA PRO A 399 -15.76 16.25 -9.65
C PRO A 399 -17.03 15.96 -10.46
N VAL A 400 -16.89 15.27 -11.59
CA VAL A 400 -18.04 14.93 -12.45
C VAL A 400 -18.53 13.52 -12.16
N ASN A 401 -17.59 12.58 -11.95
CA ASN A 401 -17.85 11.21 -11.51
C ASN A 401 -16.57 10.62 -10.88
N SER A 402 -16.59 9.32 -10.56
CA SER A 402 -15.45 8.64 -9.92
C SER A 402 -14.18 8.55 -10.77
N LYS A 403 -14.23 8.87 -12.07
CA LYS A 403 -13.08 8.82 -12.96
C LYS A 403 -12.66 10.17 -13.50
N TYR A 404 -13.59 11.12 -13.62
CA TYR A 404 -13.38 12.35 -14.37
C TYR A 404 -13.66 13.59 -13.52
N THR A 405 -12.72 14.53 -13.56
CA THR A 405 -12.75 15.76 -12.77
C THR A 405 -12.37 16.94 -13.65
N LEU A 406 -13.06 18.07 -13.47
CA LEU A 406 -12.67 19.34 -14.07
C LEU A 406 -11.84 20.14 -13.07
N ILE A 407 -10.73 20.69 -13.53
CA ILE A 407 -9.84 21.53 -12.70
C ILE A 407 -9.64 22.88 -13.39
N GLU A 408 -10.01 23.95 -12.68
CA GLU A 408 -9.73 25.34 -13.07
C GLU A 408 -8.46 25.84 -12.39
N PHE A 409 -7.61 26.54 -13.14
CA PHE A 409 -6.34 27.06 -12.66
C PHE A 409 -6.27 28.59 -12.64
N ASP A 410 -5.32 29.08 -11.84
CA ASP A 410 -5.01 30.51 -11.68
C ASP A 410 -4.42 31.17 -12.94
N LYS A 411 -4.00 30.38 -13.92
CA LYS A 411 -3.41 30.84 -15.18
C LYS A 411 -3.79 29.98 -16.37
N LYS A 412 -3.46 30.51 -17.56
CA LYS A 412 -3.72 29.85 -18.84
C LYS A 412 -2.93 28.54 -18.97
N ILE A 413 -3.64 27.46 -19.30
CA ILE A 413 -3.11 26.12 -19.55
C ILE A 413 -3.10 25.81 -21.06
N LYS A 414 -4.17 26.18 -21.76
CA LYS A 414 -4.34 25.85 -23.18
C LYS A 414 -3.20 26.40 -24.05
N GLY A 415 -2.61 25.53 -24.88
CA GLY A 415 -1.51 25.85 -25.77
C GLY A 415 -0.11 25.77 -25.13
N ASN A 416 -0.01 25.49 -23.82
CA ASN A 416 1.24 25.37 -23.10
C ASN A 416 1.60 23.92 -22.73
N LEU A 417 0.78 22.94 -23.13
CA LEU A 417 0.96 21.53 -22.81
C LEU A 417 1.25 20.69 -24.07
N PRO A 418 1.99 19.58 -23.94
CA PRO A 418 2.19 18.62 -25.02
C PRO A 418 0.88 17.91 -25.39
N ALA A 419 0.87 17.24 -26.54
CA ALA A 419 -0.30 16.51 -27.04
C ALA A 419 -0.79 15.41 -26.07
N LYS A 420 0.14 14.77 -25.35
CA LYS A 420 -0.16 13.83 -24.28
C LYS A 420 0.40 14.38 -22.96
N ALA A 421 -0.48 14.94 -22.15
CA ALA A 421 -0.12 15.49 -20.85
C ALA A 421 -0.75 14.65 -19.73
N ALA A 422 -0.04 14.58 -18.61
CA ALA A 422 -0.58 14.12 -17.34
C ALA A 422 -0.32 15.16 -16.26
N VAL A 423 -1.05 15.07 -15.16
CA VAL A 423 -0.90 15.97 -14.02
C VAL A 423 -0.57 15.20 -12.75
N GLU A 424 0.24 15.80 -11.88
CA GLU A 424 0.55 15.31 -10.53
C GLU A 424 0.27 16.39 -9.48
N ASN A 425 -0.04 15.99 -8.26
CA ASN A 425 -0.26 16.92 -7.16
C ASN A 425 1.04 17.19 -6.39
N LEU A 426 1.65 18.35 -6.62
CA LEU A 426 2.91 18.77 -5.99
C LEU A 426 2.72 19.25 -4.54
N THR A 427 1.49 19.38 -4.05
CA THR A 427 1.19 19.78 -2.66
C THR A 427 1.08 18.58 -1.72
N TRP A 428 0.76 17.42 -2.29
CA TRP A 428 0.57 16.18 -1.56
C TRP A 428 1.61 15.15 -1.96
N SER A 429 2.84 15.46 -1.58
CA SER A 429 4.00 14.57 -1.62
C SER A 429 4.63 14.57 -0.23
N VAL A 430 5.16 13.42 0.20
CA VAL A 430 5.82 13.27 1.49
C VAL A 430 7.05 14.17 1.52
N ASP A 431 7.14 15.02 2.55
CA ASP A 431 8.25 15.97 2.71
C ASP A 431 9.52 15.25 3.19
N SER A 432 9.34 14.27 4.08
CA SER A 432 10.41 13.37 4.53
C SER A 432 9.88 12.00 4.90
N ALA A 433 10.49 10.93 4.38
CA ALA A 433 10.23 9.55 4.77
C ALA A 433 11.47 8.92 5.43
N THR A 434 11.27 8.24 6.57
CA THR A 434 12.30 7.45 7.24
C THR A 434 11.80 6.03 7.40
N ILE A 435 12.57 5.06 6.91
CA ILE A 435 12.31 3.63 7.08
C ILE A 435 13.54 3.03 7.76
N LYS A 436 13.38 2.58 9.00
CA LYS A 436 14.53 2.27 9.87
C LYS A 436 14.33 1.05 10.75
N ASN A 437 15.39 0.25 10.87
CA ASN A 437 15.43 -0.95 11.72
C ASN A 437 14.29 -1.95 11.39
N CYS A 438 13.87 -2.00 10.13
CA CYS A 438 12.77 -2.88 9.69
C CYS A 438 13.31 -4.20 9.12
N THR A 439 12.51 -5.25 9.25
CA THR A 439 12.76 -6.54 8.59
C THR A 439 11.68 -6.80 7.56
N VAL A 440 12.05 -7.03 6.31
CA VAL A 440 11.15 -7.47 5.24
C VAL A 440 11.65 -8.80 4.71
N ARG A 441 10.81 -9.84 4.72
CA ARG A 441 11.24 -11.17 4.29
C ARG A 441 10.09 -12.04 3.79
N GLN A 442 10.42 -13.01 2.95
CA GLN A 442 9.50 -14.09 2.55
C GLN A 442 8.22 -13.60 1.85
N ASN A 443 8.20 -12.35 1.41
CA ASN A 443 7.07 -11.76 0.72
C ASN A 443 7.28 -11.83 -0.79
N ARG A 444 6.18 -12.02 -1.52
CA ARG A 444 6.02 -11.38 -2.83
C ARG A 444 5.69 -9.92 -2.53
N ALA A 445 6.10 -8.89 -3.26
CA ALA A 445 6.95 -8.85 -4.44
C ALA A 445 8.27 -8.15 -4.10
N ARG A 446 8.31 -6.80 -4.10
CA ARG A 446 9.50 -6.01 -3.74
C ARG A 446 9.51 -5.77 -2.22
N ALA A 447 10.60 -5.23 -1.67
CA ALA A 447 10.54 -4.76 -0.28
C ALA A 447 9.93 -3.36 -0.18
N ILE A 448 10.51 -2.37 -0.87
CA ILE A 448 10.05 -0.97 -0.80
C ILE A 448 9.97 -0.36 -2.20
N LEU A 449 8.86 0.33 -2.51
CA LEU A 449 8.66 1.15 -3.69
C LEU A 449 8.59 2.64 -3.30
N ILE A 450 9.49 3.45 -3.86
CA ILE A 450 9.70 4.87 -3.49
C ILE A 450 9.44 5.76 -4.70
N GLN A 451 8.42 6.62 -4.59
CA GLN A 451 7.99 7.57 -5.62
C GLN A 451 7.52 8.87 -4.96
N THR A 452 8.42 9.58 -4.29
CA THR A 452 8.09 10.85 -3.63
C THR A 452 9.21 11.87 -3.80
N THR A 453 8.82 13.16 -3.86
CA THR A 453 9.75 14.26 -4.15
C THR A 453 10.57 14.70 -2.94
N GLY A 454 10.10 14.44 -1.73
CA GLY A 454 10.80 14.76 -0.50
C GLY A 454 11.95 13.81 -0.18
N LYS A 455 12.63 14.09 0.93
CA LYS A 455 13.81 13.34 1.35
C LYS A 455 13.42 11.96 1.85
N VAL A 456 14.10 10.91 1.39
CA VAL A 456 13.88 9.54 1.87
C VAL A 456 15.16 8.96 2.48
N VAL A 457 15.06 8.36 3.66
CA VAL A 457 16.15 7.64 4.31
C VAL A 457 15.70 6.22 4.61
N VAL A 458 16.44 5.23 4.07
CA VAL A 458 16.27 3.81 4.38
C VAL A 458 17.55 3.30 5.03
N GLU A 459 17.49 3.01 6.34
CA GLU A 459 18.69 2.63 7.09
C GLU A 459 18.52 1.48 8.08
N ASN A 460 19.56 0.65 8.20
CA ASN A 460 19.63 -0.47 9.14
C ASN A 460 18.49 -1.50 8.98
N CYS A 461 17.99 -1.69 7.76
CA CYS A 461 16.95 -2.67 7.46
C CYS A 461 17.52 -3.99 6.94
N TYR A 462 16.75 -5.06 7.09
CA TYR A 462 16.99 -6.35 6.47
C TYR A 462 15.94 -6.62 5.39
N PHE A 463 16.38 -6.94 4.17
CA PHE A 463 15.53 -7.17 3.01
C PHE A 463 15.81 -8.55 2.41
N SER A 464 14.79 -9.40 2.39
CA SER A 464 14.79 -10.69 1.69
C SER A 464 13.46 -10.96 0.96
N PRO A 465 13.05 -10.04 0.05
CA PRO A 465 11.85 -10.21 -0.77
C PRO A 465 12.09 -11.23 -1.90
N THR A 466 11.08 -11.56 -2.69
CA THR A 466 11.27 -12.43 -3.87
C THR A 466 11.59 -11.68 -5.16
N MET A 467 11.40 -10.36 -5.20
CA MET A 467 11.80 -9.48 -6.31
C MET A 467 12.87 -8.48 -5.85
N ASP A 468 12.81 -7.22 -6.34
CA ASP A 468 13.76 -6.16 -5.98
C ASP A 468 13.74 -5.86 -4.47
N GLY A 469 14.91 -5.52 -3.92
CA GLY A 469 15.02 -4.96 -2.57
C GLY A 469 14.27 -3.63 -2.50
N ILE A 470 14.86 -2.59 -3.12
CA ILE A 470 14.23 -1.28 -3.23
C ILE A 470 14.06 -0.95 -4.71
N ILE A 471 12.86 -0.52 -5.07
CA ILE A 471 12.57 0.05 -6.38
C ILE A 471 12.23 1.54 -6.24
N ILE A 472 12.88 2.35 -7.07
CA ILE A 472 12.57 3.76 -7.28
C ILE A 472 11.90 3.83 -8.64
N GLY A 473 10.59 4.02 -8.62
CA GLY A 473 9.71 3.86 -9.78
C GLY A 473 9.16 5.18 -10.30
N GLY A 474 7.96 5.11 -10.86
CA GLY A 474 7.25 6.23 -11.44
C GLY A 474 6.80 5.88 -12.84
N GLU A 475 5.50 5.98 -13.09
CA GLU A 475 4.93 5.57 -14.37
C GLU A 475 3.66 6.33 -14.72
N SER A 476 3.43 6.54 -16.01
CA SER A 476 2.25 7.25 -16.52
C SER A 476 1.56 6.47 -17.65
N ASP A 477 1.65 5.14 -17.62
CA ASP A 477 1.14 4.28 -18.68
C ASP A 477 0.24 3.13 -18.22
N TYR A 478 0.51 2.50 -17.06
CA TYR A 478 -0.38 1.51 -16.47
C TYR A 478 -0.86 1.86 -15.06
N TRP A 479 0.03 1.88 -14.05
CA TRP A 479 -0.38 2.13 -12.67
C TRP A 479 -0.66 3.61 -12.39
N PHE A 480 -0.09 4.53 -13.18
CA PHE A 480 -0.25 5.98 -13.02
C PHE A 480 0.15 6.47 -11.61
N GLU A 481 1.26 5.94 -11.10
CA GLU A 481 1.84 6.35 -9.83
C GLU A 481 2.94 7.39 -10.06
N SER A 482 2.78 8.56 -9.44
CA SER A 482 3.61 9.76 -9.61
C SER A 482 4.60 9.97 -8.47
N GLY A 483 5.56 10.86 -8.71
CA GLY A 483 6.56 11.28 -7.73
C GLY A 483 7.99 10.95 -8.15
N PRO A 484 8.67 11.85 -8.89
CA PRO A 484 10.11 11.74 -9.09
C PRO A 484 10.85 11.93 -7.76
N VAL A 485 11.81 11.05 -7.45
CA VAL A 485 12.68 11.27 -6.28
C VAL A 485 13.72 12.36 -6.51
N ASN A 486 14.02 13.14 -5.46
CA ASN A 486 15.03 14.20 -5.51
C ASN A 486 16.16 14.07 -4.48
N ASP A 487 15.99 13.26 -3.45
CA ASP A 487 16.98 13.03 -2.38
C ASP A 487 16.64 11.71 -1.66
N VAL A 488 17.40 10.65 -1.96
CA VAL A 488 17.22 9.33 -1.33
C VAL A 488 18.56 8.82 -0.82
N VAL A 489 18.60 8.39 0.44
CA VAL A 489 19.77 7.76 1.06
C VAL A 489 19.39 6.36 1.55
N ILE A 490 20.07 5.36 1.01
CA ILE A 490 19.91 3.94 1.32
C ILE A 490 21.24 3.44 1.87
N ARG A 491 21.30 3.19 3.19
CA ARG A 491 22.58 2.86 3.85
C ARG A 491 22.49 1.83 4.96
N HIS A 492 23.58 1.10 5.17
CA HIS A 492 23.72 0.13 6.26
C HIS A 492 22.64 -0.96 6.27
N ASN A 493 22.03 -1.23 5.11
CA ASN A 493 21.03 -2.28 4.98
C ASN A 493 21.68 -3.61 4.60
N VAL A 494 20.96 -4.70 4.88
CA VAL A 494 21.31 -6.05 4.43
C VAL A 494 20.28 -6.49 3.40
N PHE A 495 20.75 -6.83 2.20
CA PHE A 495 19.95 -7.45 1.15
C PHE A 495 20.38 -8.91 1.04
N GLU A 496 19.47 -9.86 1.21
CA GLU A 496 19.78 -11.29 1.25
C GLU A 496 18.72 -12.11 0.50
N ASP A 497 19.17 -12.98 -0.42
CA ASP A 497 18.30 -13.91 -1.16
C ASP A 497 17.08 -13.24 -1.83
N PHE A 498 17.29 -12.06 -2.40
CA PHE A 498 16.29 -11.36 -3.22
C PHE A 498 16.28 -11.89 -4.67
N GLY A 499 15.22 -11.59 -5.41
CA GLY A 499 15.13 -11.96 -6.83
C GLY A 499 14.93 -13.45 -7.12
N THR A 500 14.29 -14.20 -6.22
CA THR A 500 14.01 -15.62 -6.43
C THR A 500 12.98 -15.89 -7.53
N GLU A 501 12.30 -14.87 -8.03
CA GLU A 501 11.30 -14.98 -9.10
C GLU A 501 11.78 -14.47 -10.46
N GLY A 502 13.02 -13.98 -10.55
CA GLY A 502 13.62 -13.51 -11.78
C GLY A 502 14.70 -12.44 -11.53
N VAL A 503 15.25 -11.91 -12.62
CA VAL A 503 16.27 -10.85 -12.57
C VAL A 503 15.77 -9.68 -11.74
N SER A 504 16.45 -9.43 -10.63
CA SER A 504 16.12 -8.37 -9.66
C SER A 504 17.41 -7.73 -9.12
N TYR A 505 17.25 -6.64 -8.40
CA TYR A 505 18.34 -5.81 -7.91
C TYR A 505 18.14 -5.48 -6.43
N ALA A 506 19.23 -5.26 -5.70
CA ALA A 506 19.16 -4.67 -4.37
C ALA A 506 18.59 -3.24 -4.46
N LEU A 507 18.95 -2.51 -5.52
CA LEU A 507 18.38 -1.21 -5.89
C LEU A 507 18.04 -1.18 -7.39
N ASN A 508 16.77 -0.95 -7.71
CA ASN A 508 16.28 -0.79 -9.07
C ASN A 508 15.70 0.62 -9.26
N ILE A 509 16.34 1.47 -10.06
CA ILE A 509 15.83 2.79 -10.44
C ILE A 509 15.34 2.69 -11.88
N ASP A 510 14.03 2.50 -12.08
CA ASP A 510 13.46 2.18 -13.39
C ASP A 510 12.08 2.83 -13.62
N PRO A 511 12.02 4.16 -13.84
CA PRO A 511 10.77 4.81 -14.21
C PRO A 511 10.28 4.37 -15.60
N SER A 512 8.98 4.21 -15.81
CA SER A 512 8.38 3.77 -17.09
C SER A 512 8.30 4.91 -18.12
N ILE A 513 9.45 5.32 -18.65
CA ILE A 513 9.60 6.37 -19.67
C ILE A 513 9.50 5.76 -21.07
N LYS A 514 8.63 6.31 -21.93
CA LYS A 514 8.39 5.81 -23.30
C LYS A 514 9.37 6.38 -24.32
N ASP A 515 9.74 7.65 -24.15
CA ASP A 515 10.71 8.34 -24.98
C ASP A 515 11.90 8.75 -24.10
N GLU A 516 12.98 7.95 -24.14
CA GLU A 516 14.23 8.17 -23.38
C GLU A 516 15.08 9.31 -23.98
N ASN A 517 14.46 10.37 -24.47
CA ASN A 517 15.16 11.53 -25.02
C ASN A 517 15.94 12.26 -23.93
N LEU A 518 17.25 11.99 -23.85
CA LEU A 518 18.18 12.55 -22.86
C LEU A 518 18.24 14.09 -22.83
N SER A 519 17.85 14.77 -23.92
CA SER A 519 17.81 16.23 -23.96
C SER A 519 16.66 16.83 -23.12
N ALA A 520 15.64 16.03 -22.80
CA ALA A 520 14.50 16.45 -21.99
C ALA A 520 14.82 16.55 -20.49
N GLY A 521 15.82 15.78 -20.02
CA GLY A 521 16.27 15.76 -18.64
C GLY A 521 16.29 14.35 -18.03
N PHE A 522 16.43 14.30 -16.71
CA PHE A 522 16.46 13.07 -15.91
C PHE A 522 15.30 13.08 -14.92
N PHE A 523 14.57 11.97 -14.82
CA PHE A 523 13.37 11.88 -14.01
C PHE A 523 13.70 11.86 -12.52
N HIS A 524 14.76 11.17 -12.13
CA HIS A 524 15.21 11.08 -10.74
C HIS A 524 16.47 11.90 -10.47
N LYS A 525 16.65 12.31 -9.22
CA LYS A 525 17.84 13.04 -8.77
C LYS A 525 18.32 12.58 -7.41
N ASN A 526 19.63 12.68 -7.20
CA ASN A 526 20.35 12.50 -5.94
C ASN A 526 19.94 11.23 -5.16
N VAL A 527 20.39 10.08 -5.64
CA VAL A 527 20.27 8.80 -4.92
C VAL A 527 21.64 8.36 -4.43
N VAL A 528 21.73 8.03 -3.14
CA VAL A 528 22.93 7.50 -2.49
C VAL A 528 22.63 6.09 -2.00
N PHE A 529 23.38 5.11 -2.49
CA PHE A 529 23.35 3.71 -2.08
C PHE A 529 24.71 3.33 -1.50
N GLU A 530 24.84 3.43 -0.17
CA GLU A 530 26.15 3.35 0.49
C GLU A 530 26.22 2.36 1.66
N ASN A 531 27.39 1.73 1.83
CA ASN A 531 27.70 0.89 2.98
C ASN A 531 26.66 -0.22 3.27
N ASN A 532 26.02 -0.75 2.22
CA ASN A 532 25.10 -1.88 2.33
C ASN A 532 25.85 -3.20 2.20
N THR A 533 25.29 -4.26 2.80
CA THR A 533 25.75 -5.64 2.63
C THR A 533 24.77 -6.37 1.72
N ILE A 534 25.26 -6.96 0.63
CA ILE A 534 24.46 -7.67 -0.36
C ILE A 534 24.93 -9.12 -0.40
N LYS A 535 24.04 -10.05 -0.08
CA LYS A 535 24.26 -11.50 -0.21
C LYS A 535 23.32 -12.03 -1.28
N THR A 536 23.86 -12.35 -2.45
CA THR A 536 23.05 -12.72 -3.61
C THR A 536 23.59 -13.95 -4.30
N PHE A 537 22.69 -14.77 -4.82
CA PHE A 537 23.01 -15.91 -5.66
C PHE A 537 23.12 -15.53 -7.14
N ASP A 538 22.64 -14.35 -7.55
CA ASP A 538 22.74 -13.83 -8.92
C ASP A 538 23.84 -12.76 -9.05
N THR A 539 24.06 -12.23 -10.25
CA THR A 539 25.09 -11.22 -10.52
C THR A 539 24.58 -9.77 -10.39
N PRO A 540 23.38 -9.40 -10.90
CA PRO A 540 22.93 -8.01 -10.85
C PRO A 540 22.72 -7.47 -9.43
N ILE A 541 23.18 -6.24 -9.16
CA ILE A 541 23.09 -5.58 -7.85
C ILE A 541 22.33 -4.26 -7.93
N VAL A 542 22.69 -3.40 -8.88
CA VAL A 542 21.99 -2.12 -9.13
C VAL A 542 21.68 -1.97 -10.60
N HIS A 543 20.43 -1.60 -10.89
CA HIS A 543 20.04 -1.04 -12.17
C HIS A 543 19.59 0.40 -11.97
N ALA A 544 20.03 1.30 -12.86
CA ALA A 544 19.59 2.67 -12.85
C ALA A 544 19.34 3.25 -14.24
N LYS A 545 18.22 3.97 -14.36
CA LYS A 545 17.79 4.68 -15.57
C LYS A 545 17.27 6.07 -15.21
N SER A 546 17.60 7.06 -16.05
CA SER A 546 17.08 8.43 -15.98
C SER A 546 17.34 9.11 -14.63
N ILE A 547 18.60 9.11 -14.19
CA ILE A 547 19.02 9.74 -12.94
C ILE A 547 20.15 10.74 -13.12
N ASP A 548 20.03 11.89 -12.43
CA ASP A 548 21.10 12.87 -12.25
C ASP A 548 21.58 12.87 -10.80
N GLY A 549 22.81 12.40 -10.57
CA GLY A 549 23.38 12.28 -9.23
C GLY A 549 23.07 10.92 -8.60
N LEU A 550 23.86 9.90 -8.97
CA LEU A 550 23.79 8.56 -8.36
C LEU A 550 25.14 8.24 -7.71
N THR A 551 25.15 7.92 -6.43
CA THR A 551 26.34 7.44 -5.71
C THR A 551 26.15 6.01 -5.23
N ILE A 552 27.01 5.11 -5.67
CA ILE A 552 27.07 3.70 -5.23
C ILE A 552 28.42 3.48 -4.58
N GLN A 553 28.47 3.46 -3.24
CA GLN A 553 29.73 3.53 -2.52
C GLN A 553 29.86 2.58 -1.33
N GLY A 554 31.03 1.95 -1.18
CA GLY A 554 31.38 1.22 0.04
C GLY A 554 30.54 -0.04 0.29
N ASN A 555 29.79 -0.51 -0.71
CA ASN A 555 28.95 -1.70 -0.57
C ASN A 555 29.79 -2.98 -0.62
N VAL A 556 29.35 -4.00 0.10
CA VAL A 556 30.01 -5.31 0.17
C VAL A 556 29.09 -6.35 -0.44
N VAL A 557 29.56 -7.04 -1.48
CA VAL A 557 28.80 -8.09 -2.17
C VAL A 557 29.41 -9.46 -1.86
N THR A 558 28.58 -10.37 -1.36
CA THR A 558 28.91 -11.77 -1.12
C THR A 558 28.09 -12.63 -2.06
N LYS A 559 28.78 -13.37 -2.95
CA LYS A 559 28.14 -14.38 -3.78
C LYS A 559 27.74 -15.59 -2.94
N THR A 560 26.49 -16.02 -3.07
CA THR A 560 25.94 -17.23 -2.44
C THR A 560 25.57 -18.27 -3.50
N ASN A 561 25.28 -19.50 -3.05
CA ASN A 561 24.78 -20.58 -3.90
C ASN A 561 23.39 -21.05 -3.43
N THR A 562 22.59 -20.14 -2.85
CA THR A 562 21.27 -20.45 -2.30
C THR A 562 20.29 -20.85 -3.41
N HIS A 563 20.42 -20.24 -4.60
CA HIS A 563 19.68 -20.61 -5.80
C HIS A 563 20.56 -20.50 -7.07
N PRO A 564 20.15 -21.07 -8.22
CA PRO A 564 20.76 -20.74 -9.51
C PRO A 564 20.52 -19.25 -9.86
N GLY A 565 21.52 -18.56 -10.43
CA GLY A 565 21.33 -17.19 -10.93
C GLY A 565 20.56 -17.13 -12.25
N PHE A 566 19.76 -16.08 -12.45
CA PHE A 566 19.01 -15.83 -13.69
C PHE A 566 19.82 -15.07 -14.75
N SER A 567 20.86 -14.33 -14.36
CA SER A 567 21.64 -13.48 -15.29
C SER A 567 23.11 -13.43 -14.91
N GLN A 568 23.80 -14.56 -15.08
CA GLN A 568 25.21 -14.68 -14.69
C GLN A 568 26.15 -13.81 -15.53
N ASP A 569 25.82 -13.56 -16.81
CA ASP A 569 26.63 -12.75 -17.74
C ASP A 569 26.35 -11.23 -17.64
N ALA A 570 25.47 -10.80 -16.74
CA ALA A 570 25.16 -9.39 -16.54
C ALA A 570 26.22 -8.66 -15.71
N ALA A 571 26.31 -7.33 -15.87
CA ALA A 571 27.11 -6.50 -14.97
C ALA A 571 26.42 -6.36 -13.60
N GLN A 572 27.21 -6.25 -12.53
CA GLN A 572 26.69 -5.98 -11.19
C GLN A 572 26.02 -4.61 -11.11
N TYR A 573 26.61 -3.61 -11.74
CA TYR A 573 26.08 -2.25 -11.80
C TYR A 573 25.78 -1.88 -13.24
N ARG A 574 24.50 -1.63 -13.54
CA ARG A 574 24.06 -1.20 -14.87
C ARG A 574 23.45 0.18 -14.78
N VAL A 575 24.04 1.15 -15.48
CA VAL A 575 23.56 2.53 -15.47
C VAL A 575 23.38 3.02 -16.89
N ARG A 576 22.17 3.45 -17.23
CA ARG A 576 21.83 3.97 -18.56
C ARG A 576 21.16 5.33 -18.46
N SER A 577 21.30 6.13 -19.51
CA SER A 577 20.52 7.37 -19.66
C SER A 577 20.63 8.26 -18.41
N SER A 578 21.83 8.43 -17.86
CA SER A 578 22.09 9.04 -16.55
C SER A 578 23.37 9.88 -16.55
N GLN A 579 23.48 10.82 -15.60
CA GLN A 579 24.66 11.66 -15.43
C GLN A 579 25.05 11.83 -13.95
N ASN A 580 26.27 12.32 -13.71
CA ASN A 580 26.82 12.52 -12.36
C ASN A 580 26.77 11.23 -11.51
N VAL A 581 27.30 10.15 -12.08
CA VAL A 581 27.30 8.81 -11.47
C VAL A 581 28.67 8.53 -10.85
N ILE A 582 28.68 8.13 -9.58
CA ILE A 582 29.87 7.76 -8.82
C ILE A 582 29.71 6.30 -8.38
N ILE A 583 30.64 5.43 -8.78
CA ILE A 583 30.72 4.04 -8.32
C ILE A 583 32.13 3.85 -7.75
N ALA A 584 32.27 3.73 -6.43
CA ALA A 584 33.58 3.73 -5.78
C ALA A 584 33.61 2.88 -4.50
N GLY A 585 34.73 2.20 -4.24
CA GLY A 585 34.97 1.48 -2.98
C GLY A 585 34.02 0.30 -2.70
N ASN A 586 33.26 -0.15 -3.70
CA ASN A 586 32.49 -1.38 -3.62
C ASN A 586 33.42 -2.58 -3.78
N ARG A 587 33.15 -3.69 -3.09
CA ARG A 587 34.01 -4.89 -3.15
C ARG A 587 33.19 -6.18 -3.14
N ASN A 588 33.67 -7.18 -3.89
CA ASN A 588 33.21 -8.56 -3.76
C ASN A 588 34.07 -9.28 -2.71
N THR A 589 33.45 -10.11 -1.87
CA THR A 589 34.17 -10.83 -0.80
C THR A 589 35.13 -11.91 -1.33
N ASP A 590 34.94 -12.36 -2.56
CA ASP A 590 35.81 -13.32 -3.24
C ASP A 590 37.05 -12.66 -3.89
N GLY A 591 37.18 -11.33 -3.79
CA GLY A 591 38.27 -10.55 -4.37
C GLY A 591 38.11 -10.24 -5.85
N SER A 592 37.01 -10.64 -6.49
CA SER A 592 36.72 -10.23 -7.87
C SER A 592 36.39 -8.74 -7.95
N GLU A 593 36.77 -8.12 -9.06
CA GLU A 593 36.47 -6.70 -9.30
C GLU A 593 34.98 -6.51 -9.65
N PRO A 594 34.32 -5.48 -9.11
CA PRO A 594 32.94 -5.23 -9.46
C PRO A 594 32.75 -4.80 -10.92
N THR A 595 31.74 -5.36 -11.59
CA THR A 595 31.49 -5.12 -13.01
C THR A 595 30.48 -3.99 -13.23
N VAL A 596 30.79 -3.08 -14.15
CA VAL A 596 29.98 -1.88 -14.47
C VAL A 596 29.67 -1.85 -15.96
N LYS A 597 28.43 -1.52 -16.33
CA LYS A 597 27.98 -1.32 -17.71
C LYS A 597 27.16 -0.05 -17.89
#